data_AF-A0A9X7B0N6-F1
#
_entry.id   AF-A0A9X7B0N6-F1
#
_cell.length_a   1.000
_cell.length_b   1.000
_cell.length_c   1.000
_cell.angle_alpha   90.00
_cell.angle_beta   90.00
_cell.angle_gamma   90.00
#
_symmetry.space_group_name_H-M   'P 1'
#
loop_
_entity.id
_entity.type
_entity.pdbx_description
1 polymer ?
#
loop_
_entity_poly.entity_id
_entity_poly.type
_entity_poly.pdbx_seq_one_letter_code
_entity_poly.pdbx_strand_id
1 'polypeptide(L)'
;MKDEQKLNINEMANDYLRTGDDFVFTDLYTSLSEVYRDKLRYWSTSTYMANEHDITDLFHDVIHKVLESLRNNAGGDFVKLFAVSLGNSYKSLLRKLRTRRKYELYDGSDSGEEKNTAMFETLKDEFDLEEHVIKKKEADQRELIDFLADPEQVNDETTTAIVESFLSSENTTPTPTAIGKMLGLHHSTVIRKIERLAKRFDERQFGSYQDYLLA
;
A
#
# COMPACT_ATOMS: atom_id res chain seq x y z
N MET A 1 9.72 -14.58 -45.28
CA MET A 1 8.40 -14.47 -45.94
C MET A 1 8.59 -14.74 -47.43
N LYS A 2 7.82 -15.67 -48.00
CA LYS A 2 7.86 -16.01 -49.44
C LYS A 2 7.25 -14.87 -50.26
N ASP A 3 7.61 -14.72 -51.53
CA ASP A 3 7.17 -13.58 -52.35
C ASP A 3 5.65 -13.61 -52.62
N GLU A 4 5.05 -14.79 -52.80
CA GLU A 4 3.59 -14.95 -52.90
C GLU A 4 2.84 -14.47 -51.65
N GLN A 5 3.39 -14.75 -50.46
CA GLN A 5 2.81 -14.29 -49.19
C GLN A 5 2.91 -12.77 -49.04
N LYS A 6 4.01 -12.16 -49.51
CA LYS A 6 4.16 -10.70 -49.51
C LYS A 6 3.12 -10.04 -50.41
N LEU A 7 2.89 -10.61 -51.60
CA LEU A 7 1.92 -10.09 -52.56
C LEU A 7 0.51 -10.14 -51.96
N ASN A 8 0.10 -11.28 -51.41
CA ASN A 8 -1.21 -11.45 -50.79
C ASN A 8 -1.46 -10.44 -49.64
N ILE A 9 -0.48 -10.28 -48.74
CA ILE A 9 -0.59 -9.32 -47.63
C ILE A 9 -0.67 -7.87 -48.14
N ASN A 10 0.07 -7.53 -49.20
CA ASN A 10 -0.02 -6.21 -49.82
C ASN A 10 -1.39 -5.98 -50.48
N GLU A 11 -1.97 -6.99 -51.12
CA GLU A 11 -3.33 -6.91 -51.68
C GLU A 11 -4.37 -6.69 -50.59
N MET A 12 -4.34 -7.48 -49.51
CA MET A 12 -5.22 -7.29 -48.35
C MET A 12 -5.09 -5.90 -47.72
N ALA A 13 -3.85 -5.39 -47.59
CA ALA A 13 -3.61 -4.05 -47.07
C ALA A 13 -4.20 -2.97 -47.99
N ASN A 14 -4.03 -3.09 -49.31
CA ASN A 14 -4.60 -2.15 -50.27
C ASN A 14 -6.13 -2.21 -50.29
N ASP A 15 -6.72 -3.39 -50.16
CA ASP A 15 -8.17 -3.55 -50.06
C ASP A 15 -8.71 -2.86 -48.81
N TYR A 16 -8.10 -3.09 -47.65
CA TYR A 16 -8.46 -2.38 -46.42
C TYR A 16 -8.32 -0.86 -46.57
N LEU A 17 -7.24 -0.37 -47.18
CA LEU A 17 -7.05 1.07 -47.41
C LEU A 17 -8.12 1.69 -48.32
N ARG A 18 -8.72 0.90 -49.22
CA ARG A 18 -9.79 1.33 -50.12
C ARG A 18 -11.18 1.25 -49.48
N THR A 19 -11.47 0.18 -48.76
CA THR A 19 -12.82 -0.10 -48.23
C THR A 19 -13.02 0.41 -46.81
N GLY A 20 -11.97 0.39 -45.98
CA GLY A 20 -12.06 0.61 -44.54
C GLY A 20 -12.81 -0.51 -43.80
N ASP A 21 -12.92 -1.70 -44.39
CA ASP A 21 -13.68 -2.82 -43.82
C ASP A 21 -12.89 -3.58 -42.74
N ASP A 22 -13.46 -3.69 -41.56
CA ASP A 22 -12.88 -4.36 -40.39
C ASP A 22 -12.64 -5.86 -40.62
N PHE A 23 -13.43 -6.52 -41.47
CA PHE A 23 -13.21 -7.93 -41.80
C PHE A 23 -11.91 -8.12 -42.58
N VAL A 24 -11.64 -7.25 -43.57
CA VAL A 24 -10.39 -7.26 -44.34
C VAL A 24 -9.19 -6.94 -43.44
N PHE A 25 -9.36 -6.03 -42.49
CA PHE A 25 -8.33 -5.76 -41.49
C PHE A 25 -8.03 -7.00 -40.62
N THR A 26 -9.07 -7.73 -40.21
CA THR A 26 -8.91 -8.93 -39.39
C THR A 26 -8.13 -10.02 -40.13
N ASP A 27 -8.43 -10.21 -41.42
CA ASP A 27 -7.71 -11.17 -42.28
C ASP A 27 -6.25 -10.76 -42.49
N LEU A 28 -6.01 -9.47 -42.75
CA LEU A 28 -4.66 -8.89 -42.85
C LEU A 28 -3.88 -9.11 -41.56
N TYR A 29 -4.48 -8.75 -40.41
CA TYR A 29 -3.86 -8.85 -39.10
C TYR A 29 -3.50 -10.31 -38.79
N THR A 30 -4.43 -11.24 -39.00
CA THR A 30 -4.21 -12.67 -38.76
C THR A 30 -3.05 -13.17 -39.62
N SER A 31 -3.10 -12.95 -40.92
CA SER A 31 -2.04 -13.35 -41.86
C SER A 31 -0.67 -12.77 -41.51
N LEU A 32 -0.63 -11.50 -41.12
CA LEU A 32 0.62 -10.83 -40.74
C LEU A 32 1.14 -11.35 -39.40
N SER A 33 0.26 -11.55 -38.42
CA SER A 33 0.62 -12.05 -37.08
C SER A 33 1.25 -13.44 -37.15
N GLU A 34 0.73 -14.33 -38.01
CA GLU A 34 1.30 -15.66 -38.21
C GLU A 34 2.74 -15.59 -38.73
N VAL A 35 3.01 -14.71 -39.70
CA VAL A 35 4.34 -14.60 -40.30
C VAL A 35 5.36 -14.00 -39.34
N TYR A 36 4.92 -13.09 -38.46
CA TYR A 36 5.80 -12.43 -37.49
C TYR A 36 5.84 -13.11 -36.12
N ARG A 37 4.99 -14.11 -35.87
CA ARG A 37 4.84 -14.80 -34.57
C ARG A 37 6.17 -15.21 -33.95
N ASP A 38 6.98 -15.96 -34.66
CA ASP A 38 8.26 -16.47 -34.15
C ASP A 38 9.25 -15.35 -33.86
N LYS A 39 9.23 -14.29 -34.69
CA LYS A 39 10.10 -13.13 -34.52
C LYS A 39 9.70 -12.31 -33.30
N LEU A 40 8.40 -12.07 -33.09
CA LEU A 40 7.89 -11.36 -31.93
C LEU A 40 8.15 -12.16 -30.65
N ARG A 41 7.92 -13.48 -30.68
CA ARG A 41 8.24 -14.39 -29.57
C ARG A 41 9.73 -14.39 -29.24
N TYR A 42 10.59 -14.36 -30.26
CA TYR A 42 12.03 -14.23 -30.04
C TYR A 42 12.37 -12.88 -29.40
N TRP A 43 11.77 -11.77 -29.82
CA TRP A 43 12.03 -10.46 -29.22
C TRP A 43 11.55 -10.36 -27.77
N SER A 44 10.40 -10.95 -27.43
CA SER A 44 9.89 -10.96 -26.05
C SER A 44 10.70 -11.85 -25.10
N THR A 45 11.44 -12.83 -25.62
CA THR A 45 12.23 -13.77 -24.80
C THR A 45 13.72 -13.49 -24.80
N SER A 46 14.25 -12.90 -25.88
CA SER A 46 15.70 -12.65 -26.06
C SER A 46 16.26 -11.53 -25.17
N THR A 47 15.41 -10.73 -24.56
CA THR A 47 15.82 -9.53 -23.83
C THR A 47 15.03 -9.38 -22.55
N TYR A 48 15.72 -9.15 -21.44
CA TYR A 48 15.10 -8.87 -20.14
C TYR A 48 14.42 -7.49 -20.07
N MET A 49 14.55 -6.68 -21.14
CA MET A 49 14.11 -5.29 -21.19
C MET A 49 12.64 -5.13 -21.59
N ALA A 50 12.15 -5.95 -22.53
CA ALA A 50 10.80 -5.88 -23.07
C ALA A 50 10.10 -7.21 -22.84
N ASN A 51 8.88 -7.18 -22.31
CA ASN A 51 8.06 -8.36 -22.10
C ASN A 51 7.15 -8.64 -23.31
N GLU A 52 6.35 -9.69 -23.25
CA GLU A 52 5.43 -10.06 -24.33
C GLU A 52 4.37 -8.98 -24.65
N HIS A 53 3.89 -8.27 -23.63
CA HIS A 53 2.91 -7.19 -23.80
C HIS A 53 3.55 -6.00 -24.53
N ASP A 54 4.75 -5.57 -24.13
CA ASP A 54 5.48 -4.48 -24.80
C ASP A 54 5.69 -4.74 -26.30
N ILE A 55 5.95 -6.01 -26.66
CA ILE A 55 6.18 -6.42 -28.05
C ILE A 55 4.86 -6.54 -28.83
N THR A 56 3.80 -7.01 -28.19
CA THR A 56 2.46 -7.08 -28.77
C THR A 56 1.92 -5.68 -29.06
N ASP A 57 2.00 -4.78 -28.09
CA ASP A 57 1.57 -3.38 -28.24
C ASP A 57 2.36 -2.69 -29.35
N LEU A 58 3.68 -2.92 -29.41
CA LEU A 58 4.51 -2.41 -30.49
C LEU A 58 4.09 -2.92 -31.87
N PHE A 59 3.67 -4.18 -31.98
CA PHE A 59 3.17 -4.73 -33.23
C PHE A 59 1.87 -4.04 -33.66
N HIS A 60 0.92 -3.85 -32.74
CA HIS A 60 -0.35 -3.15 -32.98
C HIS A 60 -0.13 -1.71 -33.44
N ASP A 61 0.70 -0.96 -32.71
CA ASP A 61 1.05 0.42 -33.04
C ASP A 61 1.66 0.55 -34.44
N VAL A 62 2.55 -0.38 -34.80
CA VAL A 62 3.24 -0.33 -36.10
C VAL A 62 2.29 -0.65 -37.25
N ILE A 63 1.37 -1.62 -37.10
CA ILE A 63 0.38 -1.91 -38.15
C ILE A 63 -0.45 -0.66 -38.42
N HIS A 64 -1.05 -0.08 -37.37
CA HIS A 64 -1.90 1.10 -37.51
C HIS A 64 -1.15 2.28 -38.11
N LYS A 65 0.07 2.55 -37.62
CA LYS A 65 0.90 3.64 -38.12
C LYS A 65 1.25 3.50 -39.59
N VAL A 66 1.56 2.28 -40.05
CA VAL A 66 1.93 2.04 -41.45
C VAL A 66 0.71 2.19 -42.36
N LEU A 67 -0.45 1.64 -41.96
CA LEU A 67 -1.70 1.80 -42.71
C LEU A 67 -2.11 3.28 -42.81
N GLU A 68 -2.03 4.03 -41.72
CA GLU A 68 -2.30 5.47 -41.73
C GLU A 68 -1.31 6.24 -42.63
N SER A 69 -0.02 5.89 -42.57
CA SER A 69 0.99 6.50 -43.44
C SER A 69 0.73 6.25 -44.93
N LEU A 70 0.25 5.06 -45.30
CA LEU A 70 -0.08 4.70 -46.68
C LEU A 70 -1.40 5.29 -47.15
N ARG A 71 -2.34 5.51 -46.23
CA ARG A 71 -3.58 6.25 -46.51
C ARG A 71 -3.27 7.70 -46.86
N ASN A 72 -2.31 8.31 -46.16
CA ASN A 72 -1.96 9.72 -46.33
C ASN A 72 -0.99 9.96 -47.51
N ASN A 73 -0.10 9.01 -47.81
CA ASN A 73 0.83 9.07 -48.94
C ASN A 73 0.36 8.07 -50.00
N ALA A 74 -0.17 8.55 -51.12
CA ALA A 74 -0.85 7.79 -52.18
C ALA A 74 -0.19 6.44 -52.57
N GLY A 75 -0.48 5.39 -51.81
CA GLY A 75 -0.05 4.01 -52.06
C GLY A 75 1.40 3.69 -51.66
N GLY A 76 1.73 2.39 -51.68
CA GLY A 76 3.07 1.90 -51.39
C GLY A 76 3.10 0.41 -51.06
N ASP A 77 4.31 -0.12 -50.88
CA ASP A 77 4.55 -1.51 -50.45
C ASP A 77 4.41 -1.60 -48.92
N PHE A 78 3.23 -2.05 -48.47
CA PHE A 78 2.91 -2.20 -47.06
C PHE A 78 3.91 -3.12 -46.34
N VAL A 79 4.18 -4.30 -46.89
CA VAL A 79 5.07 -5.28 -46.25
C VAL A 79 6.47 -4.72 -46.05
N LYS A 80 7.01 -4.02 -47.06
CA LYS A 80 8.34 -3.40 -46.96
C LYS A 80 8.36 -2.28 -45.93
N LEU A 81 7.38 -1.39 -45.96
CA LEU A 81 7.29 -0.27 -45.00
C LEU A 81 7.08 -0.79 -43.57
N PHE A 82 6.25 -1.81 -43.42
CA PHE A 82 5.99 -2.50 -42.15
C PHE A 82 7.25 -3.14 -41.58
N ALA A 83 7.98 -3.93 -42.37
CA ALA A 83 9.20 -4.60 -41.91
C ALA A 83 10.26 -3.62 -41.40
N VAL A 84 10.44 -2.50 -42.10
CA VAL A 84 11.37 -1.43 -41.72
C VAL A 84 10.87 -0.71 -40.46
N SER A 85 9.59 -0.33 -40.44
CA SER A 85 8.97 0.38 -39.31
C SER A 85 8.98 -0.45 -38.04
N LEU A 86 8.73 -1.76 -38.13
CA LEU A 86 8.75 -2.69 -37.02
C LEU A 86 10.16 -2.78 -36.40
N GLY A 87 11.19 -2.95 -37.24
CA GLY A 87 12.58 -3.02 -36.76
C GLY A 87 13.06 -1.71 -36.12
N ASN A 88 12.69 -0.56 -36.69
CA ASN A 88 13.04 0.74 -36.13
C ASN A 88 12.28 1.04 -34.83
N SER A 89 11.01 0.69 -34.78
CA SER A 89 10.18 0.85 -33.58
C SER A 89 10.69 -0.02 -32.45
N TYR A 90 11.09 -1.26 -32.72
CA TYR A 90 11.68 -2.14 -31.71
C TYR A 90 12.96 -1.55 -31.11
N LYS A 91 13.88 -1.05 -31.96
CA LYS A 91 15.09 -0.34 -31.49
C LYS A 91 14.74 0.90 -30.64
N SER A 92 13.68 1.62 -31.03
CA SER A 92 13.20 2.79 -30.29
C SER A 92 12.62 2.40 -28.93
N LEU A 93 11.82 1.34 -28.86
CA LEU A 93 11.28 0.77 -27.63
C LEU A 93 12.41 0.40 -26.66
N LEU A 94 13.40 -0.36 -27.12
CA LEU A 94 14.54 -0.74 -26.27
C LEU A 94 15.30 0.48 -25.73
N ARG A 95 15.47 1.53 -26.54
CA ARG A 95 16.09 2.78 -26.08
C ARG A 95 15.24 3.47 -25.01
N LYS A 96 13.91 3.55 -25.21
CA LYS A 96 12.99 4.13 -24.22
C LYS A 96 13.01 3.35 -22.91
N LEU A 97 12.90 2.02 -22.96
CA LEU A 97 12.94 1.15 -21.78
C LEU A 97 14.28 1.24 -21.05
N ARG A 98 15.40 1.33 -21.79
CA ARG A 98 16.73 1.55 -21.20
C ARG A 98 16.80 2.88 -20.44
N THR A 99 16.33 3.96 -21.04
CA THR A 99 16.29 5.27 -20.39
C THR A 99 15.38 5.23 -19.17
N ARG A 100 14.18 4.66 -19.31
CA ARG A 100 13.18 4.55 -18.25
C ARG A 100 13.75 3.83 -17.02
N ARG A 101 14.35 2.64 -17.21
CA ARG A 101 15.00 1.88 -16.11
C ARG A 101 16.19 2.56 -15.46
N LYS A 102 16.85 3.50 -16.14
CA LYS A 102 17.93 4.28 -15.53
C LYS A 102 17.38 5.24 -14.45
N TYR A 103 16.13 5.68 -14.60
CA TYR A 103 15.49 6.65 -13.72
C TYR A 103 14.40 6.05 -12.83
N GLU A 104 13.87 4.87 -13.17
CA GLU A 104 12.97 4.11 -12.31
C GLU A 104 13.78 3.38 -11.24
N LEU A 105 13.74 3.92 -10.02
CA LEU A 105 14.09 3.18 -8.82
C LEU A 105 12.91 2.24 -8.52
N TYR A 106 13.12 0.96 -8.75
CA TYR A 106 12.23 -0.07 -8.20
C TYR A 106 12.64 -0.26 -6.74
N ASP A 107 11.68 -0.31 -5.82
CA ASP A 107 11.92 -0.83 -4.46
C ASP A 107 12.38 -2.28 -4.63
N GLY A 108 13.70 -2.47 -4.63
CA GLY A 108 14.31 -3.79 -4.59
C GLY A 108 14.00 -4.40 -3.23
N SER A 109 13.63 -5.67 -3.20
CA SER A 109 13.67 -6.46 -1.98
C SER A 109 15.13 -6.49 -1.49
N ASP A 110 15.40 -5.67 -0.48
CA ASP A 110 16.50 -5.72 0.47
C ASP A 110 17.69 -6.61 0.04
N SER A 111 18.68 -6.01 -0.62
CA SER A 111 20.00 -6.64 -0.71
C SER A 111 21.10 -5.60 -0.80
N GLY A 112 21.75 -5.37 0.33
CA GLY A 112 23.10 -4.82 0.36
C GLY A 112 23.17 -3.37 0.80
N GLU A 113 23.60 -3.23 2.05
CA GLU A 113 24.08 -2.02 2.70
C GLU A 113 24.80 -1.01 1.78
N GLU A 114 24.57 0.26 2.08
CA GLU A 114 25.29 1.45 1.61
C GLU A 114 25.18 1.85 0.13
N LYS A 115 24.22 2.74 -0.18
CA LYS A 115 24.50 4.16 -0.54
C LYS A 115 23.28 4.85 -1.19
N ASN A 116 23.04 6.07 -0.71
CA ASN A 116 22.14 7.10 -1.25
C ASN A 116 20.64 6.88 -1.05
N THR A 117 20.21 6.79 0.21
CA THR A 117 18.87 7.19 0.65
C THR A 117 18.77 8.72 0.69
N ALA A 118 18.77 9.35 -0.48
CA ALA A 118 18.43 10.76 -0.63
C ALA A 118 17.11 10.90 -1.40
N MET A 119 16.05 10.22 -0.95
CA MET A 119 14.65 10.58 -1.19
C MET A 119 13.82 9.94 -0.09
N PHE A 120 13.05 10.78 0.61
CA PHE A 120 12.38 10.53 1.88
C PHE A 120 13.35 10.45 3.06
N GLU A 121 13.59 11.61 3.68
CA GLU A 121 13.65 11.65 5.14
C GLU A 121 12.36 10.96 5.62
N THR A 122 12.44 9.67 5.93
CA THR A 122 11.59 9.11 6.96
C THR A 122 11.94 9.93 8.20
N LEU A 123 11.14 10.96 8.46
CA LEU A 123 10.99 11.45 9.82
C LEU A 123 10.54 10.20 10.58
N LYS A 124 11.50 9.50 11.18
CA LYS A 124 11.22 8.48 12.16
C LYS A 124 10.39 9.23 13.19
N ASP A 125 9.09 9.02 13.17
CA ASP A 125 8.20 9.66 14.11
C ASP A 125 8.63 9.09 15.47
N GLU A 126 9.48 9.84 16.17
CA GLU A 126 9.94 9.50 17.51
C GLU A 126 8.77 9.55 18.50
N PHE A 127 7.63 10.07 18.03
CA PHE A 127 6.37 10.13 18.75
C PHE A 127 5.51 8.90 18.43
N ASP A 128 5.62 7.88 19.28
CA ASP A 128 4.65 6.79 19.32
C ASP A 128 3.33 7.32 19.91
N LEU A 129 2.37 7.58 19.03
CA LEU A 129 1.02 8.02 19.40
C LEU A 129 0.34 7.04 20.37
N GLU A 130 0.58 5.74 20.22
CA GLU A 130 -0.02 4.73 21.09
C GLU A 130 0.59 4.83 22.49
N GLU A 131 1.92 4.92 22.58
CA GLU A 131 2.61 5.09 23.86
C GLU A 131 2.21 6.41 24.55
N HIS A 132 2.06 7.50 23.78
CA HIS A 132 1.64 8.79 24.33
C HIS A 132 0.21 8.76 24.87
N VAL A 133 -0.73 8.12 24.15
CA VAL A 133 -2.12 7.98 24.59
C VAL A 133 -2.23 7.11 25.84
N ILE A 134 -1.45 6.04 25.93
CA ILE A 134 -1.40 5.17 27.13
C ILE A 134 -0.88 5.97 28.33
N LYS A 135 0.26 6.65 28.20
CA LYS A 135 0.85 7.47 29.29
C LYS A 135 -0.09 8.58 29.76
N LYS A 136 -0.81 9.21 28.84
CA LYS A 136 -1.80 10.24 29.18
C LYS A 136 -2.94 9.66 30.02
N LYS A 137 -3.48 8.50 29.63
CA LYS A 137 -4.54 7.83 30.39
C LYS A 137 -4.10 7.38 31.79
N GLU A 138 -2.86 6.90 31.94
CA GLU A 138 -2.30 6.58 33.26
C GLU A 138 -2.17 7.83 34.15
N ALA A 139 -1.77 8.96 33.58
CA ALA A 139 -1.71 10.23 34.30
C ALA A 139 -3.10 10.70 34.74
N ASP A 140 -4.09 10.62 33.84
CA ASP A 140 -5.48 10.99 34.12
C ASP A 140 -6.11 10.09 35.21
N GLN A 141 -5.78 8.79 35.23
CA GLN A 141 -6.17 7.87 36.31
C GLN A 141 -5.59 8.28 37.67
N ARG A 142 -4.30 8.66 37.71
CA ARG A 142 -3.66 9.10 38.96
C ARG A 142 -4.26 10.39 39.48
N GLU A 143 -4.49 11.37 38.60
CA GLU A 143 -5.13 12.64 38.98
C GLU A 143 -6.55 12.42 39.53
N LEU A 144 -7.32 11.50 38.95
CA LEU A 144 -8.63 11.13 39.48
C LEU A 144 -8.53 10.50 40.88
N ILE A 145 -7.56 9.60 41.10
CA ILE A 145 -7.36 8.97 42.40
C ILE A 145 -6.94 10.00 43.44
N ASP A 146 -6.04 10.93 43.11
CA ASP A 146 -5.59 12.01 43.99
C ASP A 146 -6.77 12.92 44.38
N PHE A 147 -7.64 13.26 43.42
CA PHE A 147 -8.85 14.04 43.71
C PHE A 147 -9.82 13.30 44.65
N LEU A 148 -10.05 12.01 44.39
CA LEU A 148 -10.95 11.19 45.20
C LEU A 148 -10.38 10.86 46.58
N ALA A 149 -9.06 10.85 46.73
CA ALA A 149 -8.36 10.56 47.99
C ALA A 149 -7.83 11.82 48.71
N ASP A 150 -8.14 13.01 48.20
CA ASP A 150 -7.69 14.31 48.72
C ASP A 150 -7.79 14.38 50.27
N PRO A 151 -6.66 14.55 50.99
CA PRO A 151 -6.61 14.50 52.45
C PRO A 151 -7.40 15.63 53.13
N GLU A 152 -7.66 16.76 52.45
CA GLU A 152 -8.52 17.82 53.00
C GLU A 152 -9.98 17.36 53.14
N GLN A 153 -10.39 16.41 52.30
CA GLN A 153 -11.76 15.88 52.23
C GLN A 153 -11.87 14.48 52.85
N VAL A 154 -10.79 13.70 52.85
CA VAL A 154 -10.69 12.36 53.45
C VAL A 154 -9.79 12.40 54.68
N ASN A 155 -10.34 12.81 55.82
CA ASN A 155 -9.65 12.83 57.12
C ASN A 155 -9.53 11.43 57.77
N ASP A 156 -9.40 10.36 56.98
CA ASP A 156 -9.45 8.98 57.49
C ASP A 156 -8.26 8.16 57.01
N GLU A 157 -7.29 8.01 57.91
CA GLU A 157 -6.05 7.24 57.72
C GLU A 157 -6.32 5.82 57.20
N THR A 158 -7.45 5.22 57.60
CA THR A 158 -7.82 3.87 57.13
C THR A 158 -8.21 3.83 55.65
N THR A 159 -8.78 4.91 55.13
CA THR A 159 -9.16 5.03 53.72
C THR A 159 -7.92 5.25 52.85
N THR A 160 -6.98 6.08 53.30
CA THR A 160 -5.69 6.29 52.63
C THR A 160 -4.89 4.99 52.55
N ALA A 161 -4.79 4.24 53.66
CA ALA A 161 -4.10 2.95 53.69
C ALA A 161 -4.74 1.91 52.73
N ILE A 162 -6.06 1.94 52.57
CA ILE A 162 -6.78 1.07 51.61
C ILE A 162 -6.44 1.45 50.16
N VAL A 163 -6.40 2.74 49.82
CA VAL A 163 -6.08 3.22 48.47
C VAL A 163 -4.61 2.93 48.12
N GLU A 164 -3.67 3.21 49.03
CA GLU A 164 -2.25 2.91 48.85
C GLU A 164 -2.00 1.40 48.69
N SER A 165 -2.74 0.58 49.44
CA SER A 165 -2.72 -0.88 49.31
C SER A 165 -3.23 -1.36 47.97
N PHE A 166 -4.21 -0.66 47.39
CA PHE A 166 -4.77 -0.98 46.06
C PHE A 166 -3.77 -0.62 44.95
N LEU A 167 -3.05 0.48 45.09
CA LEU A 167 -2.03 0.94 44.14
C LEU A 167 -0.74 0.10 44.21
N SER A 168 -0.38 -0.39 45.39
CA SER A 168 0.89 -1.11 45.63
C SER A 168 0.80 -2.62 45.38
N SER A 169 -0.40 -3.17 45.20
CA SER A 169 -0.53 -4.62 45.04
C SER A 169 -0.09 -5.09 43.65
N GLU A 170 0.80 -6.08 43.59
CA GLU A 170 1.25 -6.72 42.33
C GLU A 170 0.11 -7.42 41.55
N ASN A 171 -1.05 -7.62 42.18
CA ASN A 171 -2.22 -8.17 41.51
C ASN A 171 -2.97 -7.06 40.78
N THR A 172 -3.22 -7.26 39.49
CA THR A 172 -3.91 -6.31 38.59
C THR A 172 -5.31 -5.89 39.07
N THR A 173 -5.94 -6.65 39.99
CA THR A 173 -7.17 -6.26 40.70
C THR A 173 -7.20 -6.87 42.11
N PRO A 174 -6.70 -6.19 43.15
CA PRO A 174 -6.74 -6.74 44.51
C PRO A 174 -8.18 -6.81 45.02
N THR A 175 -8.62 -8.01 45.44
CA THR A 175 -9.96 -8.17 46.01
C THR A 175 -10.07 -7.51 47.39
N PRO A 176 -11.25 -7.00 47.80
CA PRO A 176 -11.45 -6.40 49.13
C PRO A 176 -11.04 -7.33 50.29
N THR A 177 -11.14 -8.64 50.09
CA THR A 177 -10.69 -9.66 51.04
C THR A 177 -9.17 -9.72 51.17
N ALA A 178 -8.43 -9.57 50.06
CA ALA A 178 -6.98 -9.55 50.07
C ALA A 178 -6.44 -8.29 50.77
N ILE A 179 -7.01 -7.12 50.45
CA ILE A 179 -6.65 -5.84 51.09
C ILE A 179 -7.00 -5.87 52.58
N GLY A 180 -8.20 -6.36 52.93
CA GLY A 180 -8.60 -6.52 54.33
C GLY A 180 -7.63 -7.42 55.11
N LYS A 181 -7.19 -8.53 54.52
CA LYS A 181 -6.20 -9.42 55.15
C LYS A 181 -4.84 -8.75 55.33
N MET A 182 -4.41 -7.92 54.38
CA MET A 182 -3.14 -7.20 54.44
C MET A 182 -3.13 -6.10 55.51
N LEU A 183 -4.25 -5.40 55.67
CA LEU A 183 -4.40 -4.29 56.63
C LEU A 183 -4.98 -4.72 57.99
N GLY A 184 -5.30 -6.01 58.18
CA GLY A 184 -5.96 -6.50 59.39
C GLY A 184 -7.41 -6.02 59.55
N LEU A 185 -8.08 -5.65 58.45
CA LEU A 185 -9.44 -5.16 58.41
C LEU A 185 -10.42 -6.22 57.88
N HIS A 186 -11.67 -6.17 58.35
CA HIS A 186 -12.73 -6.98 57.76
C HIS A 186 -13.07 -6.47 56.35
N HIS A 187 -13.24 -7.37 55.38
CA HIS A 187 -13.50 -7.02 53.98
C HIS A 187 -14.72 -6.09 53.79
N SER A 188 -15.73 -6.17 54.65
CA SER A 188 -16.89 -5.25 54.61
C SER A 188 -16.51 -3.80 54.94
N THR A 189 -15.50 -3.59 55.79
CA THR A 189 -14.96 -2.25 56.07
C THR A 189 -14.30 -1.69 54.81
N VAL A 190 -13.51 -2.51 54.11
CA VAL A 190 -12.86 -2.13 52.86
C VAL A 190 -13.88 -1.72 51.80
N ILE A 191 -14.91 -2.56 51.57
CA ILE A 191 -16.00 -2.28 50.63
C ILE A 191 -16.70 -0.95 50.97
N ARG A 192 -17.07 -0.75 52.23
CA ARG A 192 -17.78 0.46 52.66
C ARG A 192 -16.96 1.73 52.45
N LYS A 193 -15.64 1.69 52.59
CA LYS A 193 -14.76 2.84 52.36
C LYS A 193 -14.63 3.12 50.87
N ILE A 194 -14.44 2.10 50.03
CA ILE A 194 -14.40 2.23 48.57
C ILE A 194 -15.72 2.79 48.03
N GLU A 195 -16.87 2.30 48.49
CA GLU A 195 -18.19 2.83 48.09
C GLU A 195 -18.38 4.31 48.46
N ARG A 196 -17.78 4.76 49.57
CA ARG A 196 -17.81 6.18 49.96
C ARG A 196 -16.95 7.04 49.05
N LEU A 197 -15.79 6.54 48.62
CA LEU A 197 -14.94 7.21 47.63
C LEU A 197 -15.64 7.28 46.28
N ALA A 198 -16.24 6.17 45.82
CA ALA A 198 -16.96 6.11 44.56
C ALA A 198 -18.13 7.12 44.48
N LYS A 199 -18.80 7.42 45.60
CA LYS A 199 -19.85 8.45 45.67
C LYS A 199 -19.37 9.87 45.41
N ARG A 200 -18.06 10.12 45.48
CA ARG A 200 -17.45 11.43 45.18
C ARG A 200 -17.14 11.60 43.69
N PHE A 201 -17.25 10.54 42.90
CA PHE A 201 -17.11 10.63 41.46
C PHE A 201 -18.32 11.36 40.84
N ASP A 202 -18.07 12.48 40.17
CA ASP A 202 -19.10 13.22 39.43
C ASP A 202 -18.87 13.07 37.91
N GLU A 203 -19.79 12.38 37.25
CA GLU A 203 -19.78 12.17 35.79
C GLU A 203 -19.81 13.49 35.00
N ARG A 204 -20.33 14.58 35.56
CA ARG A 204 -20.33 15.90 34.91
C ARG A 204 -18.95 16.56 34.91
N GLN A 205 -18.13 16.25 35.92
CA GLN A 205 -16.81 16.83 36.10
C GLN A 205 -15.73 15.98 35.43
N PHE A 206 -15.83 14.64 35.55
CA PHE A 206 -14.79 13.71 35.10
C PHE A 206 -15.18 12.91 33.85
N GLY A 207 -16.42 13.03 33.35
CA GLY A 207 -16.87 12.24 32.21
C GLY A 207 -17.22 10.80 32.60
N SER A 208 -17.13 9.86 31.65
CA SER A 208 -17.50 8.47 31.89
C SER A 208 -16.38 7.75 32.65
N TYR A 209 -16.72 7.02 33.72
CA TYR A 209 -15.73 6.19 34.42
C TYR A 209 -15.09 5.13 33.50
N GLN A 210 -15.76 4.74 32.41
CA GLN A 210 -15.25 3.78 31.43
C GLN A 210 -14.04 4.33 30.67
N ASP A 211 -13.90 5.65 30.56
CA ASP A 211 -12.76 6.28 29.88
C ASP A 211 -11.45 6.07 30.65
N TYR A 212 -11.56 5.82 31.95
CA TYR A 212 -10.46 5.51 32.87
C TYR A 212 -10.23 4.01 33.06
N LEU A 213 -11.12 3.14 32.57
CA LEU A 213 -10.95 1.69 32.65
C LEU A 213 -10.29 1.18 31.37
N LEU A 214 -8.95 1.18 31.34
CA LEU A 214 -8.22 0.42 30.33
C LEU A 214 -8.15 -1.05 30.75
N ALA A 215 -8.48 -1.95 29.82
CA ALA A 215 -8.19 -3.39 29.87
C ALA A 215 -6.81 -3.67 29.30
#